data_AF-A0A0N0BJ73-F1
#
_entry.id   AF-A0A0N0BJ73-F1
#
_cell.length_a   1.000
_cell.length_b   1.000
_cell.length_c   1.000
_cell.angle_alpha   90.00
_cell.angle_beta   90.00
_cell.angle_gamma   90.00
#
_symmetry.space_group_name_H-M   'P 1'
#
loop_
_entity.id
_entity.type
_entity.pdbx_description
1 polymer ?
#
loop_
_entity_poly.entity_id
_entity_poly.type
_entity_poly.pdbx_seq_one_letter_code
_entity_poly.pdbx_strand_id
1 'polypeptide(L)'
;MLLQKPIPSTFRRVKDARWSIKDKLEQYRGILKLYAREKKIKSQNAAKLRKKISWQLNVYERDIKNYRQIVNEITKGTPKGHVYSLLQSRKNLRLKYHGRETEASFFFSRFHIYDSIYEENHRKRCRLDQLRYEKKRKMKRCFELQVEHAELCNIYEQEKDESWTLDRAQQRLVSRYQKSIARQNAAKAINFTYTYILEILRRDAVHRETLLDSLKQNRTSQCKVILRTTIMGQLATEETNDVQFKYKRIAQNVWSNMKERERTLAFVRQRVEDLWSFAQSLVRTESEAILTTKVIRAGITSNEALEKQIRSLEQVFGRIKDSLLVHSYQELLSRLEEQTKQRTRLLEQFNRNVKERDSLLSKKNEALSALSNFQHSLVASVEEYNADKNILLEQIAMQKKHELERKNLKRERGELLMDVRAALQNMVAMMVCVKRGNRVAAKKPTEESEKQFDVPMMEKMEVEVSRKVGALFGMSNFEFDKDREEKAKDLYQTYVSNYRSTIKFKDAEVEPTGLIVEHEAIDSSVPTRAEIKLKSKQAVEAYLRLE
;
A
#
# COMPACT_ATOMS: atom_id res chain seq x y z
N MET A 1 -72.57 37.65 51.52
CA MET A 1 -72.60 36.20 51.79
C MET A 1 -71.29 35.59 51.32
N LEU A 2 -70.46 35.26 52.31
CA LEU A 2 -69.16 34.62 52.21
C LEU A 2 -69.36 33.13 51.98
N LEU A 3 -68.69 32.54 50.99
CA LEU A 3 -68.36 31.13 50.99
C LEU A 3 -66.91 30.96 50.51
N GLN A 4 -65.99 31.15 51.44
CA GLN A 4 -64.63 30.62 51.36
C GLN A 4 -64.73 29.09 51.44
N LYS A 5 -64.35 28.40 50.36
CA LYS A 5 -64.06 26.96 50.42
C LYS A 5 -62.59 26.77 50.79
N PRO A 6 -62.26 25.95 51.82
CA PRO A 6 -60.89 25.70 52.20
C PRO A 6 -60.23 24.77 51.18
N ILE A 7 -59.02 25.14 50.75
CA ILE A 7 -58.14 24.28 49.94
C ILE A 7 -57.51 23.25 50.89
N PRO A 8 -57.59 21.94 50.62
CA PRO A 8 -57.01 20.93 51.50
C PRO A 8 -55.48 20.98 51.44
N SER A 9 -54.87 21.23 52.59
CA SER A 9 -53.42 21.24 52.81
C SER A 9 -52.91 19.81 53.00
N THR A 10 -52.48 19.16 51.92
CA THR A 10 -51.73 17.89 51.99
C THR A 10 -50.60 17.83 50.95
N PHE A 11 -49.61 18.72 51.07
CA PHE A 11 -48.30 18.48 50.46
C PHE A 11 -47.45 17.64 51.42
N ARG A 12 -47.47 16.32 51.24
CA ARG A 12 -46.50 15.40 51.84
C ARG A 12 -45.11 15.74 51.28
N ARG A 13 -44.21 16.22 52.14
CA ARG A 13 -42.84 16.62 51.79
C ARG A 13 -42.00 15.37 51.53
N VAL A 14 -41.93 14.92 50.27
CA VAL A 14 -40.85 14.01 49.85
C VAL A 14 -39.55 14.83 49.86
N LYS A 15 -38.74 14.65 50.91
CA LYS A 15 -37.37 15.17 50.96
C LYS A 15 -36.50 14.26 50.10
N ASP A 16 -36.50 14.53 48.80
CA ASP A 16 -35.55 13.94 47.88
C ASP A 16 -34.18 14.62 48.10
N ALA A 17 -33.17 13.85 48.53
CA ALA A 17 -31.88 14.38 49.00
C ALA A 17 -30.99 14.99 47.90
N ARG A 18 -31.42 14.89 46.62
CA ARG A 18 -30.67 15.39 45.47
C ARG A 18 -30.96 16.85 45.11
N TRP A 19 -32.04 17.44 45.61
CA TRP A 19 -32.54 18.76 45.15
C TRP A 19 -32.64 19.72 46.33
N SER A 20 -31.88 20.82 46.29
CA SER A 20 -31.89 21.84 47.35
C SER A 20 -33.23 22.59 47.36
N ILE A 21 -33.65 23.06 48.54
CA ILE A 21 -34.83 23.95 48.68
C ILE A 21 -34.63 25.21 47.82
N LYS A 22 -33.37 25.62 47.60
CA LYS A 22 -32.99 26.73 46.72
C LYS A 22 -33.33 26.45 45.26
N ASP A 23 -33.05 25.24 44.77
CA ASP A 23 -33.34 24.84 43.38
C ASP A 23 -34.84 24.75 43.12
N LYS A 24 -35.62 24.26 44.08
CA LYS A 24 -37.08 24.26 43.98
C LYS A 24 -37.64 25.69 43.90
N LEU A 25 -37.11 26.62 44.71
CA LEU A 25 -37.50 28.03 44.64
C LEU A 25 -37.08 28.70 43.31
N GLU A 26 -35.91 28.35 42.78
CA GLU A 26 -35.42 28.81 41.47
C GLU A 26 -36.35 28.33 40.35
N GLN A 27 -36.75 27.05 40.38
CA GLN A 27 -37.70 26.49 39.43
C GLN A 27 -39.09 27.12 39.56
N TYR A 28 -39.61 27.34 40.78
CA TYR A 28 -40.87 28.06 40.97
C TYR A 28 -40.78 29.51 40.48
N ARG A 29 -39.65 30.21 40.67
CA ARG A 29 -39.40 31.53 40.07
C ARG A 29 -39.36 31.46 38.55
N GLY A 30 -38.76 30.42 37.98
CA GLY A 30 -38.75 30.15 36.54
C GLY A 30 -40.16 29.95 35.98
N ILE A 31 -40.98 29.12 36.64
CA ILE A 31 -42.38 28.88 36.28
C ILE A 31 -43.20 30.17 36.41
N LEU A 32 -43.01 30.96 37.46
CA LEU A 32 -43.68 32.26 37.62
C LEU A 32 -43.29 33.26 36.53
N LYS A 33 -42.02 33.31 36.13
CA LYS A 33 -41.55 34.14 35.00
C LYS A 33 -42.15 33.67 33.67
N LEU A 34 -42.24 32.35 33.44
CA LEU A 34 -42.89 31.77 32.26
C LEU A 34 -44.39 32.10 32.25
N TYR A 35 -45.07 31.96 33.38
CA TYR A 35 -46.49 32.31 33.51
C TYR A 35 -46.74 33.81 33.26
N ALA A 36 -45.89 34.69 33.80
CA ALA A 36 -45.96 36.12 33.53
C ALA A 36 -45.73 36.44 32.04
N ARG A 37 -44.77 35.76 31.39
CA ARG A 37 -44.52 35.89 29.94
C ARG A 37 -45.70 35.39 29.12
N GLU A 38 -46.27 34.24 29.46
CA GLU A 38 -47.43 33.67 28.78
C GLU A 38 -48.67 34.57 28.94
N LYS A 39 -48.89 35.13 30.13
CA LYS A 39 -49.95 36.12 30.38
C LYS A 39 -49.77 37.38 29.53
N LYS A 40 -48.52 37.86 29.38
CA LYS A 40 -48.19 38.99 28.49
C LYS A 40 -48.48 38.65 27.02
N ILE A 41 -48.09 37.47 26.54
CA ILE A 41 -48.39 37.01 25.18
C ILE A 41 -49.90 36.90 24.95
N LYS A 42 -50.66 36.31 25.90
CA LYS A 42 -52.12 36.23 25.82
C LYS A 42 -52.77 37.62 25.75
N SER A 43 -52.28 38.59 26.54
CA SER A 43 -52.78 39.98 26.49
C SER A 43 -52.48 40.66 25.14
N GLN A 44 -51.29 40.44 24.56
CA GLN A 44 -50.93 40.97 23.25
C GLN A 44 -51.77 40.34 22.13
N ASN A 45 -52.00 39.03 22.19
CA ASN A 45 -52.84 38.32 21.24
C ASN A 45 -54.30 38.79 21.33
N ALA A 46 -54.82 38.99 22.55
CA ALA A 46 -56.14 39.57 22.76
C ALA A 46 -56.24 41.00 22.19
N ALA A 47 -55.21 41.83 22.36
CA ALA A 47 -55.16 43.17 21.77
C ALA A 47 -55.12 43.14 20.23
N LYS A 48 -54.34 42.24 19.63
CA LYS A 48 -54.31 42.02 18.18
C LYS A 48 -55.67 41.54 17.65
N LEU A 49 -56.32 40.61 18.37
CA LEU A 49 -57.64 40.11 18.01
C LEU A 49 -58.70 41.22 18.09
N ARG A 50 -58.69 42.03 19.16
CA ARG A 50 -59.57 43.21 19.28
C ARG A 50 -59.38 44.18 18.12
N LYS A 51 -58.14 44.49 17.73
CA LYS A 51 -57.87 45.32 16.55
C LYS A 51 -58.45 44.71 15.27
N LYS A 52 -58.25 43.41 15.05
CA LYS A 52 -58.80 42.70 13.88
C LYS A 52 -60.33 42.74 13.86
N ILE A 53 -60.97 42.49 15.00
CA ILE A 53 -62.43 42.55 15.15
C ILE A 53 -62.94 43.98 14.92
N SER A 54 -62.27 45.00 15.49
CA SER A 54 -62.65 46.41 15.27
C SER A 54 -62.53 46.81 13.81
N TRP A 55 -61.50 46.33 13.11
CA TRP A 55 -61.33 46.59 11.68
C TRP A 55 -62.42 45.91 10.87
N GLN A 56 -62.75 44.65 11.20
CA GLN A 56 -63.87 43.92 10.58
C GLN A 56 -65.22 44.59 10.86
N LEU A 57 -65.48 45.06 12.08
CA LEU A 57 -66.68 45.82 12.44
C LEU A 57 -66.77 47.13 11.65
N ASN A 58 -65.67 47.86 11.49
CA ASN A 58 -65.65 49.09 10.68
C ASN A 58 -65.83 48.81 9.18
N VAL A 59 -65.40 47.65 8.68
CA VAL A 59 -65.71 47.20 7.32
C VAL A 59 -67.20 46.91 7.21
N TYR A 60 -67.75 46.11 8.14
CA TYR A 60 -69.18 45.81 8.14
C TYR A 60 -70.06 47.05 8.35
N GLU A 61 -69.64 48.03 9.14
CA GLU A 61 -70.37 49.28 9.32
C GLU A 61 -70.39 50.10 8.03
N ARG A 62 -69.27 50.14 7.29
CA ARG A 62 -69.23 50.73 5.94
C ARG A 62 -70.13 49.97 4.98
N ASP A 63 -70.06 48.65 4.99
CA ASP A 63 -70.91 47.82 4.12
C ASP A 63 -72.39 48.01 4.46
N ILE A 64 -72.78 48.07 5.74
CA ILE A 64 -74.15 48.36 6.16
C ILE A 64 -74.58 49.76 5.72
N LYS A 65 -73.71 50.77 5.79
CA LYS A 65 -74.01 52.12 5.26
C LYS A 65 -74.21 52.08 3.74
N ASN A 66 -73.37 51.37 3.01
CA ASN A 66 -73.51 51.17 1.57
C ASN A 66 -74.79 50.41 1.23
N TYR A 67 -75.12 49.33 1.96
CA TYR A 67 -76.37 48.59 1.77
C TYR A 67 -77.59 49.44 2.12
N ARG A 68 -77.54 50.28 3.17
CA ARG A 68 -78.61 51.24 3.46
C ARG A 68 -78.78 52.28 2.36
N GLN A 69 -77.68 52.76 1.76
CA GLN A 69 -77.74 53.64 0.60
C GLN A 69 -78.38 52.94 -0.60
N ILE A 70 -77.95 51.72 -0.93
CA ILE A 70 -78.53 50.91 -2.02
C ILE A 70 -80.02 50.64 -1.76
N VAL A 71 -80.41 50.28 -0.54
CA VAL A 71 -81.82 50.04 -0.18
C VAL A 71 -82.65 51.32 -0.26
N ASN A 72 -82.11 52.47 0.18
CA ASN A 72 -82.74 53.79 0.04
C ASN A 72 -82.87 54.23 -1.43
N GLU A 73 -81.92 53.85 -2.29
CA GLU A 73 -81.97 54.07 -3.74
C GLU A 73 -83.01 53.17 -4.42
N ILE A 74 -83.18 51.92 -3.95
CA ILE A 74 -84.20 50.99 -4.44
C ILE A 74 -85.61 51.44 -4.02
N THR A 75 -85.80 51.90 -2.79
CA THR A 75 -87.11 52.35 -2.28
C THR A 75 -87.60 53.66 -2.91
N LYS A 76 -86.69 54.53 -3.36
CA LYS A 76 -87.03 55.75 -4.12
C LYS A 76 -87.29 55.49 -5.61
N GLY A 77 -87.17 54.24 -6.06
CA GLY A 77 -87.27 53.84 -7.46
C GLY A 77 -85.96 54.09 -8.21
N THR A 78 -85.34 53.03 -8.74
CA THR A 78 -84.06 53.11 -9.47
C THR A 78 -84.12 54.12 -10.63
N PRO A 79 -83.27 55.17 -10.66
CA PRO A 79 -83.19 56.05 -11.80
C PRO A 79 -82.61 55.29 -13.01
N LYS A 80 -83.12 55.63 -14.20
CA LYS A 80 -82.76 55.04 -15.52
C LYS A 80 -81.24 54.92 -15.75
N GLY A 81 -80.42 55.73 -15.07
CA GLY A 81 -78.96 55.75 -15.16
C GLY A 81 -78.22 54.55 -14.55
N HIS A 82 -78.76 53.85 -13.54
CA HIS A 82 -77.98 52.78 -12.89
C HIS A 82 -77.89 51.51 -13.77
N VAL A 83 -78.96 51.16 -14.48
CA VAL A 83 -78.94 50.09 -15.51
C VAL A 83 -78.04 50.48 -16.68
N TYR A 84 -78.08 51.76 -17.09
CA TYR A 84 -77.20 52.28 -18.12
C TYR A 84 -75.72 52.24 -17.71
N SER A 85 -75.40 52.52 -16.44
CA SER A 85 -74.03 52.42 -15.89
C SER A 85 -73.53 50.96 -15.77
N LEU A 86 -74.41 50.02 -15.43
CA LEU A 86 -74.12 48.58 -15.41
C LEU A 86 -73.89 48.03 -16.83
N LEU A 87 -74.63 48.54 -17.81
CA LEU A 87 -74.43 48.22 -19.23
C LEU A 87 -73.17 48.90 -19.82
N GLN A 88 -72.82 50.10 -19.35
CA GLN A 88 -71.59 50.80 -19.74
C GLN A 88 -70.33 50.09 -19.22
N SER A 89 -70.34 49.62 -17.97
CA SER A 89 -69.18 48.97 -17.35
C SER A 89 -68.90 47.56 -17.88
N ARG A 90 -69.90 46.87 -18.47
CA ARG A 90 -69.74 45.50 -18.99
C ARG A 90 -69.96 45.43 -20.50
N LYS A 91 -68.86 45.55 -21.25
CA LYS A 91 -68.78 45.50 -22.73
C LYS A 91 -69.55 44.32 -23.36
N ASN A 92 -69.53 43.15 -22.71
CA ASN A 92 -70.16 41.93 -23.22
C ASN A 92 -71.70 41.93 -23.13
N LEU A 93 -72.26 42.59 -22.11
CA LEU A 93 -73.72 42.76 -21.99
C LEU A 93 -74.19 43.86 -22.96
N ARG A 94 -73.39 44.92 -23.13
CA ARG A 94 -73.67 45.98 -24.10
C ARG A 94 -73.82 45.45 -25.53
N LEU A 95 -72.92 44.55 -25.96
CA LEU A 95 -72.94 43.93 -27.29
C LEU A 95 -74.12 42.97 -27.48
N LYS A 96 -74.53 42.23 -26.44
CA LYS A 96 -75.64 41.26 -26.53
C LYS A 96 -77.02 41.91 -26.64
N TYR A 97 -77.19 43.14 -26.15
CA TYR A 97 -78.48 43.83 -26.09
C TYR A 97 -78.53 45.10 -26.97
N HIS A 98 -77.51 45.35 -27.78
CA HIS A 98 -77.53 46.47 -28.74
C HIS A 98 -78.59 46.21 -29.82
N GLY A 99 -79.57 47.09 -29.95
CA GLY A 99 -80.63 47.02 -30.98
C GLY A 99 -82.03 46.58 -30.52
N ARG A 100 -82.29 46.35 -29.23
CA ARG A 100 -83.65 46.06 -28.70
C ARG A 100 -84.28 47.26 -27.97
N GLU A 101 -84.27 48.42 -28.62
CA GLU A 101 -84.82 49.66 -28.07
C GLU A 101 -86.20 49.97 -28.70
N THR A 102 -87.25 49.37 -28.15
CA THR A 102 -88.62 49.91 -28.25
C THR A 102 -89.26 49.89 -26.86
N GLU A 103 -90.08 50.90 -26.55
CA GLU A 103 -90.45 51.26 -25.17
C GLU A 103 -91.27 50.19 -24.43
N ALA A 104 -92.03 49.35 -25.15
CA ALA A 104 -92.69 48.16 -24.57
C ALA A 104 -91.72 46.98 -24.32
N SER A 105 -90.57 46.96 -25.00
CA SER A 105 -89.49 45.97 -24.83
C SER A 105 -88.64 46.26 -23.58
N PHE A 106 -88.74 47.44 -22.97
CA PHE A 106 -87.84 47.83 -21.88
C PHE A 106 -88.09 47.05 -20.57
N PHE A 107 -89.35 46.71 -20.27
CA PHE A 107 -89.68 45.87 -19.11
C PHE A 107 -89.28 44.41 -19.34
N PHE A 108 -89.50 43.88 -20.55
CA PHE A 108 -89.06 42.55 -20.97
C PHE A 108 -87.52 42.43 -21.07
N SER A 109 -86.84 43.49 -21.52
CA SER A 109 -85.39 43.58 -21.62
C SER A 109 -84.74 43.57 -20.22
N ARG A 110 -85.38 44.18 -19.22
CA ARG A 110 -84.92 44.13 -17.82
C ARG A 110 -84.92 42.70 -17.26
N PHE A 111 -85.99 41.94 -17.50
CA PHE A 111 -86.05 40.52 -17.13
C PHE A 111 -85.00 39.71 -17.89
N HIS A 112 -84.85 39.91 -19.20
CA HIS A 112 -83.84 39.20 -19.98
C HIS A 112 -82.39 39.50 -19.56
N ILE A 113 -82.07 40.74 -19.19
CA ILE A 113 -80.73 41.10 -18.67
C ILE A 113 -80.50 40.42 -17.32
N TYR A 114 -81.51 40.44 -16.44
CA TYR A 114 -81.44 39.76 -15.15
C TYR A 114 -81.24 38.25 -15.31
N ASP A 115 -82.02 37.62 -16.19
CA ASP A 115 -81.93 36.19 -16.50
C ASP A 115 -80.58 35.85 -17.12
N SER A 116 -80.03 36.68 -18.02
CA SER A 116 -78.71 36.44 -18.60
C SER A 116 -77.58 36.55 -17.56
N ILE A 117 -77.67 37.50 -16.63
CA ILE A 117 -76.70 37.61 -15.52
C ILE A 117 -76.85 36.42 -14.58
N TYR A 118 -78.09 35.99 -14.30
CA TYR A 118 -78.37 34.84 -13.46
C TYR A 118 -77.84 33.54 -14.09
N GLU A 119 -78.07 33.33 -15.38
CA GLU A 119 -77.50 32.22 -16.15
C GLU A 119 -75.97 32.26 -16.16
N GLU A 120 -75.35 33.43 -16.37
CA GLU A 120 -73.89 33.56 -16.36
C GLU A 120 -73.32 33.23 -14.98
N ASN A 121 -74.00 33.67 -13.90
CA ASN A 121 -73.63 33.34 -12.53
C ASN A 121 -73.80 31.84 -12.26
N HIS A 122 -74.90 31.25 -12.71
CA HIS A 122 -75.14 29.82 -12.60
C HIS A 122 -74.06 29.00 -13.33
N ARG A 123 -73.70 29.37 -14.57
CA ARG A 123 -72.60 28.74 -15.32
C ARG A 123 -71.25 28.89 -14.60
N LYS A 124 -70.97 30.06 -14.01
CA LYS A 124 -69.75 30.29 -13.20
C LYS A 124 -69.75 29.45 -11.92
N ARG A 125 -70.90 29.28 -11.25
CA ARG A 125 -71.04 28.39 -10.08
C ARG A 125 -70.80 26.93 -10.46
N CYS A 126 -71.44 26.44 -11.52
CA CYS A 126 -71.20 25.08 -12.02
C CYS A 126 -69.72 24.85 -12.37
N ARG A 127 -69.07 25.81 -13.03
CA ARG A 127 -67.63 25.72 -13.34
C ARG A 127 -66.76 25.75 -12.08
N LEU A 128 -67.14 26.52 -11.06
CA LEU A 128 -66.45 26.54 -9.77
C LEU A 128 -66.61 25.20 -9.04
N ASP A 129 -67.77 24.56 -9.11
CA ASP A 129 -68.01 23.24 -8.52
C ASP A 129 -67.22 22.14 -9.26
N GLN A 130 -67.11 22.21 -10.59
CA GLN A 130 -66.21 21.35 -11.38
C GLN A 130 -64.75 21.52 -10.90
N LEU A 131 -64.27 22.75 -10.75
CA LEU A 131 -62.91 23.00 -10.27
C LEU A 131 -62.69 22.52 -8.82
N ARG A 132 -63.70 22.65 -7.96
CA ARG A 132 -63.64 22.11 -6.58
C ARG A 132 -63.57 20.59 -6.58
N TYR A 133 -64.34 19.94 -7.44
CA TYR A 133 -64.29 18.49 -7.62
C TYR A 133 -62.92 18.05 -8.14
N GLU A 134 -62.39 18.68 -9.18
CA GLU A 134 -61.04 18.39 -9.71
C GLU A 134 -59.95 18.60 -8.66
N LYS A 135 -60.04 19.67 -7.88
CA LYS A 135 -59.11 19.92 -6.77
C LYS A 135 -59.17 18.78 -5.75
N LYS A 136 -60.38 18.35 -5.36
CA LYS A 136 -60.57 17.24 -4.41
C LYS A 136 -60.04 15.92 -4.99
N ARG A 137 -60.25 15.66 -6.27
CA ARG A 137 -59.73 14.48 -6.99
C ARG A 137 -58.20 14.48 -7.03
N LYS A 138 -57.57 15.58 -7.42
CA LYS A 138 -56.10 15.72 -7.44
C LYS A 138 -55.50 15.61 -6.04
N MET A 139 -56.19 16.14 -5.03
CA MET A 139 -55.76 16.01 -3.63
C MET A 139 -55.74 14.54 -3.18
N LYS A 140 -56.79 13.77 -3.49
CA LYS A 140 -56.82 12.32 -3.21
C LYS A 140 -55.65 11.61 -3.88
N ARG A 141 -55.40 11.89 -5.17
CA ARG A 141 -54.27 11.30 -5.89
C ARG A 141 -52.91 11.66 -5.28
N CYS A 142 -52.77 12.88 -4.78
CA CYS A 142 -51.55 13.30 -4.08
C CYS A 142 -51.34 12.51 -2.79
N PHE A 143 -52.41 12.22 -2.04
CA PHE A 143 -52.31 11.38 -0.84
C PHE A 143 -51.99 9.93 -1.17
N GLU A 144 -52.59 9.36 -2.21
CA GLU A 144 -52.24 8.01 -2.72
C GLU A 144 -50.74 7.93 -3.05
N LEU A 145 -50.22 8.88 -3.82
CA LEU A 145 -48.80 8.93 -4.18
C LEU A 145 -47.87 9.11 -2.97
N GLN A 146 -48.31 9.84 -1.95
CA GLN A 146 -47.53 9.98 -0.71
C GLN A 146 -47.48 8.67 0.08
N VAL A 147 -48.56 7.89 0.09
CA VAL A 147 -48.60 6.56 0.71
C VAL A 147 -47.71 5.60 -0.07
N GLU A 148 -47.84 5.55 -1.40
CA GLU A 148 -46.96 4.73 -2.26
C GLU A 148 -45.49 5.08 -2.06
N HIS A 149 -45.14 6.37 -1.98
CA HIS A 149 -43.78 6.80 -1.70
C HIS A 149 -43.29 6.33 -0.32
N ALA A 150 -44.14 6.43 0.72
CA ALA A 150 -43.77 5.96 2.06
C ALA A 150 -43.57 4.44 2.09
N GLU A 151 -44.40 3.68 1.38
CA GLU A 151 -44.26 2.22 1.25
C GLU A 151 -42.96 1.85 0.52
N LEU A 152 -42.64 2.51 -0.59
CA LEU A 152 -41.39 2.30 -1.32
C LEU A 152 -40.16 2.64 -0.47
N CYS A 153 -40.20 3.72 0.31
CA CYS A 153 -39.12 4.04 1.25
C CYS A 153 -38.93 2.94 2.30
N ASN A 154 -40.02 2.42 2.87
CA ASN A 154 -39.95 1.34 3.86
C ASN A 154 -39.37 0.04 3.26
N ILE A 155 -39.76 -0.32 2.03
CA ILE A 155 -39.22 -1.49 1.32
C ILE A 155 -37.71 -1.30 1.09
N TYR A 156 -37.30 -0.12 0.62
CA TYR A 156 -35.89 0.19 0.39
C TYR A 156 -35.05 0.14 1.67
N GLU A 157 -35.58 0.62 2.80
CA GLU A 157 -34.92 0.52 4.10
C GLU A 157 -34.77 -0.95 4.56
N GLN A 158 -35.79 -1.78 4.35
CA GLN A 158 -35.73 -3.22 4.66
C GLN A 158 -34.69 -3.95 3.79
N GLU A 159 -34.69 -3.73 2.47
CA GLU A 159 -33.70 -4.32 1.56
C GLU A 159 -32.26 -3.91 1.90
N LYS A 160 -32.08 -2.64 2.30
CA LYS A 160 -30.77 -2.13 2.74
C LYS A 160 -30.28 -2.87 3.98
N ASP A 161 -31.14 -3.09 4.97
CA ASP A 161 -30.80 -3.77 6.21
C ASP A 161 -30.56 -5.29 6.03
N GLU A 162 -31.27 -5.94 5.09
CA GLU A 162 -31.04 -7.35 4.74
C GLU A 162 -29.64 -7.58 4.14
N SER A 163 -29.13 -6.65 3.32
CA SER A 163 -27.80 -6.78 2.69
C SER A 163 -26.65 -6.89 3.71
N TRP A 164 -26.77 -6.23 4.87
CA TRP A 164 -25.75 -6.26 5.93
C TRP A 164 -25.63 -7.62 6.62
N THR A 165 -26.69 -8.42 6.61
CA THR A 165 -26.67 -9.76 7.23
C THR A 165 -25.94 -10.78 6.37
N LEU A 166 -26.10 -10.69 5.03
CA LEU A 166 -25.37 -11.51 4.06
C LEU A 166 -23.87 -11.20 4.09
N ASP A 167 -23.51 -9.93 4.23
CA ASP A 167 -22.13 -9.45 4.31
C ASP A 167 -21.41 -9.99 5.55
N ARG A 168 -22.08 -10.11 6.72
CA ARG A 168 -21.46 -10.75 7.90
C ARG A 168 -21.11 -12.23 7.68
N ALA A 169 -21.95 -12.97 6.97
CA ALA A 169 -21.66 -14.38 6.66
C ALA A 169 -20.48 -14.49 5.69
N GLN A 170 -20.42 -13.61 4.67
CA GLN A 170 -19.31 -13.51 3.74
C GLN A 170 -18.00 -13.09 4.43
N GLN A 171 -18.02 -12.09 5.31
CA GLN A 171 -16.87 -11.68 6.12
C GLN A 171 -16.37 -12.81 7.03
N ARG A 172 -17.29 -13.59 7.64
CA ARG A 172 -16.92 -14.79 8.41
C ARG A 172 -16.26 -15.84 7.51
N LEU A 173 -16.77 -16.07 6.30
CA LEU A 173 -16.17 -16.98 5.33
C LEU A 173 -14.76 -16.51 4.93
N VAL A 174 -14.60 -15.22 4.61
CA VAL A 174 -13.32 -14.60 4.25
C VAL A 174 -12.31 -14.73 5.39
N SER A 175 -12.72 -14.46 6.64
CA SER A 175 -11.83 -14.61 7.79
C SER A 175 -11.39 -16.06 8.02
N ARG A 176 -12.30 -17.04 7.82
CA ARG A 176 -11.98 -18.47 7.90
C ARG A 176 -11.03 -18.88 6.79
N TYR A 177 -11.24 -18.37 5.58
CA TYR A 177 -10.38 -18.62 4.42
C TYR A 177 -8.98 -18.01 4.61
N GLN A 178 -8.88 -16.78 5.08
CA GLN A 178 -7.58 -16.16 5.41
C GLN A 178 -6.85 -16.95 6.50
N LYS A 179 -7.57 -17.41 7.53
CA LYS A 179 -7.01 -18.26 8.58
C LYS A 179 -6.53 -19.62 8.05
N SER A 180 -7.24 -20.23 7.10
CA SER A 180 -6.80 -21.49 6.49
C SER A 180 -5.58 -21.30 5.59
N ILE A 181 -5.50 -20.21 4.81
CA ILE A 181 -4.31 -19.87 4.04
C ILE A 181 -3.10 -19.66 4.96
N ALA A 182 -3.26 -18.89 6.04
CA ALA A 182 -2.18 -18.65 7.00
C ALA A 182 -1.68 -19.98 7.61
N ARG A 183 -2.59 -20.88 7.96
CA ARG A 183 -2.23 -22.24 8.45
C ARG A 183 -1.51 -23.07 7.38
N GLN A 184 -1.96 -23.01 6.13
CA GLN A 184 -1.31 -23.73 5.03
C GLN A 184 0.11 -23.19 4.78
N ASN A 185 0.29 -21.87 4.79
CA ASN A 185 1.60 -21.26 4.60
C ASN A 185 2.54 -21.57 5.76
N ALA A 186 2.04 -21.55 7.00
CA ALA A 186 2.81 -21.99 8.17
C ALA A 186 3.20 -23.47 8.06
N ALA A 187 2.27 -24.35 7.65
CA ALA A 187 2.56 -25.78 7.45
C ALA A 187 3.59 -26.01 6.35
N LYS A 188 3.53 -25.25 5.24
CA LYS A 188 4.55 -25.29 4.18
C LYS A 188 5.92 -24.86 4.71
N ALA A 189 5.99 -23.76 5.45
CA ALA A 189 7.24 -23.29 6.05
C ALA A 189 7.83 -24.32 7.03
N ILE A 190 7.00 -24.91 7.88
CA ILE A 190 7.38 -26.00 8.78
C ILE A 190 7.92 -27.20 7.99
N ASN A 191 7.25 -27.60 6.92
CA ASN A 191 7.71 -28.71 6.07
C ASN A 191 9.06 -28.39 5.40
N PHE A 192 9.26 -27.17 4.91
CA PHE A 192 10.57 -26.72 4.40
C PHE A 192 11.66 -26.80 5.49
N THR A 193 11.36 -26.40 6.73
CA THR A 193 12.34 -26.54 7.82
C THR A 193 12.64 -28.00 8.14
N TYR A 194 11.64 -28.88 8.17
CA TYR A 194 11.87 -30.31 8.45
C TYR A 194 12.63 -31.01 7.33
N THR A 195 12.35 -30.69 6.06
CA THR A 195 13.11 -31.22 4.93
C THR A 195 14.58 -30.80 5.00
N TYR A 196 14.87 -29.55 5.35
CA TYR A 196 16.23 -29.08 5.56
C TYR A 196 16.93 -29.79 6.74
N ILE A 197 16.24 -29.95 7.87
CA ILE A 197 16.75 -30.71 9.02
C ILE A 197 17.05 -32.17 8.63
N LEU A 198 16.16 -32.81 7.87
CA LEU A 198 16.37 -34.18 7.38
C LEU A 198 17.56 -34.27 6.43
N GLU A 199 17.77 -33.28 5.57
CA GLU A 199 18.95 -33.23 4.71
C GLU A 199 20.25 -33.09 5.51
N ILE A 200 20.27 -32.21 6.52
CA ILE A 200 21.42 -32.10 7.43
C ILE A 200 21.67 -33.43 8.12
N LEU A 201 20.64 -34.04 8.71
CA LEU A 201 20.79 -35.32 9.42
C LEU A 201 21.26 -36.45 8.49
N ARG A 202 20.81 -36.46 7.23
CA ARG A 202 21.31 -37.41 6.21
C ARG A 202 22.78 -37.17 5.90
N ARG A 203 23.19 -35.92 5.72
CA ARG A 203 24.60 -35.58 5.51
C ARG A 203 25.42 -36.02 6.71
N ASP A 204 24.99 -35.70 7.93
CA ASP A 204 25.68 -36.10 9.16
C ASP A 204 25.78 -37.62 9.30
N ALA A 205 24.74 -38.36 8.93
CA ALA A 205 24.78 -39.83 8.93
C ALA A 205 25.85 -40.37 7.98
N VAL A 206 25.92 -39.86 6.75
CA VAL A 206 26.96 -40.23 5.77
C VAL A 206 28.36 -39.88 6.30
N HIS A 207 28.55 -38.69 6.88
CA HIS A 207 29.85 -38.31 7.47
C HIS A 207 30.24 -39.26 8.61
N ARG A 208 29.31 -39.63 9.49
CA ARG A 208 29.58 -40.60 10.57
C ARG A 208 29.94 -41.98 10.04
N GLU A 209 29.29 -42.44 8.98
CA GLU A 209 29.59 -43.73 8.36
C GLU A 209 31.00 -43.73 7.75
N THR A 210 31.36 -42.68 7.00
CA THR A 210 32.72 -42.54 6.45
C THR A 210 33.79 -42.47 7.55
N LEU A 211 33.52 -41.77 8.66
CA LEU A 211 34.42 -41.74 9.82
C LEU A 211 34.55 -43.13 10.45
N LEU A 212 33.45 -43.86 10.65
CA LEU A 212 33.47 -45.20 11.20
C LEU A 212 34.26 -46.16 10.31
N ASP A 213 34.13 -46.08 9.00
CA ASP A 213 34.88 -46.93 8.08
C ASP A 213 36.36 -46.59 8.05
N SER A 214 36.72 -45.31 8.12
CA SER A 214 38.12 -44.89 8.29
C SER A 214 38.72 -45.42 9.60
N LEU A 215 37.94 -45.41 10.69
CA LEU A 215 38.37 -45.95 11.98
C LEU A 215 38.51 -47.48 11.96
N LYS A 216 37.60 -48.20 11.30
CA LYS A 216 37.75 -49.65 11.09
C LYS A 216 39.00 -49.96 10.28
N GLN A 217 39.24 -49.24 9.19
CA GLN A 217 40.43 -49.41 8.37
C GLN A 217 41.71 -49.13 9.19
N ASN A 218 41.73 -48.04 9.94
CA ASN A 218 42.82 -47.72 10.87
C ASN A 218 43.04 -48.83 11.89
N ARG A 219 41.98 -49.34 12.53
CA ARG A 219 42.09 -50.48 13.47
C ARG A 219 42.74 -51.68 12.81
N THR A 220 42.30 -52.07 11.61
CA THR A 220 42.91 -53.23 10.91
C THR A 220 44.37 -52.99 10.56
N SER A 221 44.73 -51.76 10.16
CA SER A 221 46.12 -51.39 9.86
C SER A 221 47.00 -51.44 11.12
N GLN A 222 46.51 -50.91 12.25
CA GLN A 222 47.19 -50.95 13.54
C GLN A 222 47.37 -52.39 14.01
N CYS A 223 46.34 -53.24 13.92
CA CYS A 223 46.47 -54.66 14.26
C CYS A 223 47.55 -55.36 13.42
N LYS A 224 47.63 -55.07 12.11
CA LYS A 224 48.69 -55.62 11.23
C LYS A 224 50.07 -55.15 11.64
N VAL A 225 50.22 -53.86 11.98
CA VAL A 225 51.50 -53.30 12.45
C VAL A 225 51.91 -53.91 13.77
N ILE A 226 51.00 -54.00 14.74
CA ILE A 226 51.25 -54.65 16.03
C ILE A 226 51.71 -56.08 15.79
N LEU A 227 50.95 -56.89 15.04
CA LEU A 227 51.31 -58.28 14.75
C LEU A 227 52.72 -58.41 14.12
N ARG A 228 53.04 -57.58 13.12
CA ARG A 228 54.38 -57.57 12.50
C ARG A 228 55.47 -57.18 13.49
N THR A 229 55.18 -56.21 14.36
CA THR A 229 56.11 -55.76 15.40
C THR A 229 56.33 -56.85 16.44
N THR A 230 55.28 -57.61 16.82
CA THR A 230 55.41 -58.75 17.73
C THR A 230 56.24 -59.87 17.12
N ILE A 231 56.02 -60.20 15.83
CA ILE A 231 56.82 -61.21 15.11
C ILE A 231 58.29 -60.78 15.02
N MET A 232 58.55 -59.53 14.64
CA MET A 232 59.91 -58.96 14.63
C MET A 232 60.55 -58.98 16.02
N GLY A 233 59.79 -58.65 17.06
CA GLY A 233 60.24 -58.72 18.45
C GLY A 233 60.58 -60.15 18.87
N GLN A 234 59.74 -61.13 18.52
CA GLN A 234 60.00 -62.55 18.78
C GLN A 234 61.29 -63.02 18.10
N LEU A 235 61.44 -62.74 16.80
CA LEU A 235 62.67 -63.07 16.05
C LEU A 235 63.91 -62.44 16.68
N ALA A 236 63.84 -61.15 17.02
CA ALA A 236 64.95 -60.47 17.70
C ALA A 236 65.28 -61.14 19.04
N THR A 237 64.27 -61.55 19.83
CA THR A 237 64.52 -62.27 21.09
C THR A 237 65.15 -63.65 20.86
N GLU A 238 64.72 -64.38 19.84
CA GLU A 238 65.31 -65.68 19.46
C GLU A 238 66.77 -65.51 19.06
N GLU A 239 67.09 -64.53 18.20
CA GLU A 239 68.47 -64.22 17.81
C GLU A 239 69.33 -63.84 19.01
N THR A 240 68.81 -63.03 19.95
CA THR A 240 69.55 -62.68 21.17
C THR A 240 69.80 -63.89 22.07
N ASN A 241 68.83 -64.80 22.18
CA ASN A 241 68.97 -66.04 22.97
C ASN A 241 70.01 -66.97 22.33
N ASP A 242 69.99 -67.13 21.00
CA ASP A 242 70.96 -67.92 20.25
C ASP A 242 72.38 -67.38 20.42
N VAL A 243 72.54 -66.05 20.32
CA VAL A 243 73.81 -65.38 20.57
C VAL A 243 74.26 -65.61 22.01
N GLN A 244 73.38 -65.48 23.00
CA GLN A 244 73.70 -65.73 24.41
C GLN A 244 74.11 -67.19 24.66
N PHE A 245 73.44 -68.15 24.01
CA PHE A 245 73.81 -69.57 24.09
C PHE A 245 75.18 -69.83 23.47
N LYS A 246 75.46 -69.27 22.28
CA LYS A 246 76.78 -69.35 21.64
C LYS A 246 77.87 -68.77 22.55
N TYR A 247 77.64 -67.62 23.18
CA TYR A 247 78.56 -67.04 24.14
C TYR A 247 78.79 -67.95 25.35
N LYS A 248 77.74 -68.53 25.95
CA LYS A 248 77.88 -69.49 27.06
C LYS A 248 78.72 -70.71 26.67
N ARG A 249 78.51 -71.26 25.47
CA ARG A 249 79.29 -72.41 24.95
C ARG A 249 80.75 -72.05 24.73
N ILE A 250 81.03 -70.89 24.10
CA ILE A 250 82.40 -70.41 23.90
C ILE A 250 83.08 -70.18 25.25
N ALA A 251 82.40 -69.56 26.22
CA ALA A 251 82.93 -69.33 27.55
C ALA A 251 83.29 -70.65 28.27
N GLN A 252 82.44 -71.68 28.18
CA GLN A 252 82.74 -73.01 28.71
C GLN A 252 83.94 -73.66 28.02
N ASN A 253 84.01 -73.61 26.68
CA ASN A 253 85.14 -74.16 25.93
C ASN A 253 86.46 -73.44 26.29
N VAL A 254 86.45 -72.11 26.39
CA VAL A 254 87.61 -71.31 26.81
C VAL A 254 88.01 -71.66 28.23
N TRP A 255 87.05 -71.83 29.15
CA TRP A 255 87.32 -72.23 30.52
C TRP A 255 87.97 -73.62 30.60
N SER A 256 87.42 -74.61 29.89
CA SER A 256 88.01 -75.96 29.81
C SER A 256 89.42 -75.92 29.21
N ASN A 257 89.62 -75.15 28.14
CA ASN A 257 90.94 -74.97 27.52
C ASN A 257 91.92 -74.27 28.46
N MET A 258 91.49 -73.25 29.21
CA MET A 258 92.30 -72.61 30.24
C MET A 258 92.69 -73.60 31.32
N LYS A 259 91.77 -74.46 31.77
CA LYS A 259 92.04 -75.48 32.79
C LYS A 259 92.99 -76.58 32.28
N GLU A 260 92.87 -76.97 31.02
CA GLU A 260 93.84 -77.88 30.36
C GLU A 260 95.22 -77.22 30.18
N ARG A 261 95.25 -75.95 29.78
CA ARG A 261 96.49 -75.16 29.73
C ARG A 261 97.14 -75.03 31.10
N GLU A 262 96.36 -74.79 32.14
CA GLU A 262 96.84 -74.72 33.51
C GLU A 262 97.42 -76.07 33.96
N ARG A 263 96.73 -77.18 33.68
CA ARG A 263 97.25 -78.54 33.95
C ARG A 263 98.53 -78.85 33.18
N THR A 264 98.58 -78.54 31.89
CA THR A 264 99.76 -78.78 31.04
C THR A 264 100.93 -77.88 31.46
N LEU A 265 100.68 -76.61 31.81
CA LEU A 265 101.69 -75.73 32.38
C LEU A 265 102.18 -76.23 33.74
N ALA A 266 101.31 -76.75 34.60
CA ALA A 266 101.71 -77.35 35.87
C ALA A 266 102.60 -78.59 35.63
N PHE A 267 102.24 -79.46 34.68
CA PHE A 267 103.05 -80.61 34.29
C PHE A 267 104.41 -80.18 33.69
N VAL A 268 104.42 -79.19 32.81
CA VAL A 268 105.66 -78.64 32.23
C VAL A 268 106.49 -77.97 33.31
N ARG A 269 105.90 -77.21 34.24
CA ARG A 269 106.61 -76.62 35.40
C ARG A 269 107.23 -77.71 36.27
N GLN A 270 106.50 -78.77 36.58
CA GLN A 270 107.03 -79.91 37.31
C GLN A 270 108.19 -80.56 36.55
N ARG A 271 108.05 -80.80 35.24
CA ARG A 271 109.16 -81.31 34.42
C ARG A 271 110.34 -80.35 34.32
N VAL A 272 110.10 -79.04 34.31
CA VAL A 272 111.16 -78.03 34.34
C VAL A 272 111.82 -78.01 35.70
N GLU A 273 111.10 -78.19 36.81
CA GLU A 273 111.65 -78.37 38.16
C GLU A 273 112.47 -79.66 38.27
N ASP A 274 111.98 -80.77 37.69
CA ASP A 274 112.71 -82.04 37.60
C ASP A 274 113.96 -81.87 36.73
N LEU A 275 113.85 -81.22 35.57
CA LEU A 275 114.98 -80.91 34.69
C LEU A 275 115.90 -79.85 35.29
N TRP A 276 115.41 -78.94 36.13
CA TRP A 276 116.18 -77.89 36.80
C TRP A 276 116.91 -78.45 38.00
N SER A 277 116.32 -79.39 38.75
CA SER A 277 117.02 -80.14 39.78
C SER A 277 118.04 -81.11 39.17
N PHE A 278 117.69 -81.77 38.06
CA PHE A 278 118.64 -82.56 37.27
C PHE A 278 119.75 -81.69 36.65
N ALA A 279 119.42 -80.52 36.10
CA ALA A 279 120.41 -79.58 35.56
C ALA A 279 121.22 -78.94 36.69
N GLN A 280 120.68 -78.61 37.86
CA GLN A 280 121.47 -78.23 39.03
C GLN A 280 122.41 -79.35 39.47
N SER A 281 122.03 -80.62 39.25
CA SER A 281 122.91 -81.77 39.48
C SER A 281 123.97 -81.98 38.37
N LEU A 282 123.75 -81.45 37.16
CA LEU A 282 124.62 -81.60 35.98
C LEU A 282 125.43 -80.35 35.61
N VAL A 283 125.00 -79.17 36.03
CA VAL A 283 125.63 -77.89 35.72
C VAL A 283 126.74 -77.65 36.73
N ARG A 284 127.90 -78.22 36.38
CA ARG A 284 129.06 -77.36 36.15
C ARG A 284 128.82 -76.61 34.84
N THR A 285 128.80 -75.29 34.95
CA THR A 285 128.97 -74.24 33.94
C THR A 285 129.38 -74.70 32.54
N GLU A 286 128.58 -74.36 31.50
CA GLU A 286 128.98 -73.52 30.34
C GLU A 286 128.03 -73.63 29.11
N SER A 287 127.54 -72.45 28.70
CA SER A 287 127.26 -71.95 27.33
C SER A 287 126.07 -72.44 26.48
N GLU A 288 125.39 -71.42 25.95
CA GLU A 288 124.18 -71.39 25.13
C GLU A 288 124.43 -71.66 23.63
N ALA A 289 123.39 -72.22 23.00
CA ALA A 289 122.78 -71.92 21.69
C ALA A 289 123.63 -71.42 20.52
N ILE A 290 123.35 -71.96 19.33
CA ILE A 290 122.77 -71.25 18.16
C ILE A 290 122.44 -72.30 17.08
N LEU A 291 121.29 -72.17 16.42
CA LEU A 291 121.11 -72.23 14.95
C LEU A 291 119.62 -72.39 14.59
N THR A 292 119.14 -71.58 13.62
CA THR A 292 118.42 -72.07 12.43
C THR A 292 117.94 -70.93 11.52
N THR A 293 118.30 -71.02 10.24
CA THR A 293 117.82 -70.22 9.10
C THR A 293 116.80 -71.01 8.26
N LYS A 294 115.82 -70.34 7.63
CA LYS A 294 114.67 -70.91 6.89
C LYS A 294 114.82 -70.84 5.35
N VAL A 295 114.19 -71.80 4.67
CA VAL A 295 114.10 -72.01 3.20
C VAL A 295 112.74 -71.50 2.64
N ILE A 296 112.73 -71.00 1.40
CA ILE A 296 111.54 -70.55 0.63
C ILE A 296 111.11 -71.62 -0.39
N ARG A 297 109.79 -71.77 -0.64
CA ARG A 297 109.21 -72.53 -1.76
C ARG A 297 108.23 -71.67 -2.58
N ALA A 298 108.24 -71.91 -3.89
CA ALA A 298 107.47 -71.26 -4.93
C ALA A 298 106.20 -72.04 -5.35
N GLY A 299 105.28 -71.35 -6.05
CA GLY A 299 104.46 -71.94 -7.12
C GLY A 299 102.93 -71.74 -7.01
N ILE A 300 102.30 -71.15 -8.04
CA ILE A 300 101.47 -71.82 -9.08
C ILE A 300 100.57 -70.80 -9.81
N THR A 301 100.61 -70.86 -11.14
CA THR A 301 99.91 -70.03 -12.14
C THR A 301 98.81 -70.84 -12.83
N SER A 302 97.53 -70.44 -12.73
CA SER A 302 96.44 -70.95 -13.60
C SER A 302 95.21 -70.04 -13.76
N ASN A 303 95.29 -68.72 -13.49
CA ASN A 303 94.12 -67.82 -13.53
C ASN A 303 94.21 -66.66 -14.53
N GLU A 304 95.20 -66.63 -15.44
CA GLU A 304 95.49 -65.43 -16.25
C GLU A 304 94.34 -64.92 -17.14
N ALA A 305 93.46 -65.80 -17.66
CA ALA A 305 92.35 -65.37 -18.52
C ALA A 305 91.20 -64.73 -17.72
N LEU A 306 90.84 -65.32 -16.57
CA LEU A 306 89.88 -64.76 -15.62
C LEU A 306 90.43 -63.47 -15.00
N GLU A 307 91.72 -63.44 -14.67
CA GLU A 307 92.38 -62.23 -14.19
C GLU A 307 92.33 -61.10 -15.22
N LYS A 308 92.48 -61.37 -16.52
CA LYS A 308 92.37 -60.32 -17.55
C LYS A 308 90.96 -59.74 -17.66
N GLN A 309 89.91 -60.55 -17.51
CA GLN A 309 88.52 -60.07 -17.51
C GLN A 309 88.14 -59.37 -16.20
N ILE A 310 88.62 -59.87 -15.06
CA ILE A 310 88.44 -59.23 -13.76
C ILE A 310 89.16 -57.87 -13.76
N ARG A 311 90.39 -57.80 -14.28
CA ARG A 311 91.14 -56.54 -14.40
C ARG A 311 90.44 -55.52 -15.30
N SER A 312 89.80 -55.93 -16.40
CA SER A 312 89.07 -54.99 -17.27
C SER A 312 87.80 -54.47 -16.61
N LEU A 313 87.07 -55.32 -15.88
CA LEU A 313 85.91 -54.90 -15.09
C LEU A 313 86.31 -54.01 -13.91
N GLU A 314 87.37 -54.35 -13.18
CA GLU A 314 87.95 -53.53 -12.11
C GLU A 314 88.40 -52.17 -12.64
N GLN A 315 88.94 -52.10 -13.85
CA GLN A 315 89.34 -50.83 -14.47
C GLN A 315 88.13 -49.96 -14.83
N VAL A 316 87.02 -50.54 -15.28
CA VAL A 316 85.77 -49.82 -15.53
C VAL A 316 85.13 -49.36 -14.21
N PHE A 317 85.08 -50.22 -13.19
CA PHE A 317 84.57 -49.86 -11.87
C PHE A 317 85.46 -48.82 -11.19
N GLY A 318 86.78 -48.85 -11.38
CA GLY A 318 87.72 -47.83 -10.91
C GLY A 318 87.44 -46.46 -11.53
N ARG A 319 87.25 -46.40 -12.86
CA ARG A 319 86.87 -45.13 -13.54
C ARG A 319 85.54 -44.58 -13.02
N ILE A 320 84.56 -45.45 -12.78
CA ILE A 320 83.25 -45.06 -12.25
C ILE A 320 83.39 -44.57 -10.79
N LYS A 321 84.17 -45.29 -9.98
CA LYS A 321 84.50 -44.94 -8.58
C LYS A 321 85.15 -43.55 -8.49
N ASP A 322 86.12 -43.27 -9.35
CA ASP A 322 86.83 -41.99 -9.41
C ASP A 322 85.90 -40.87 -9.91
N SER A 323 85.05 -41.14 -10.91
CA SER A 323 84.10 -40.15 -11.43
C SER A 323 82.99 -39.76 -10.45
N LEU A 324 82.60 -40.67 -9.56
CA LEU A 324 81.54 -40.47 -8.56
C LEU A 324 82.08 -40.18 -7.15
N LEU A 325 83.40 -40.13 -6.99
CA LEU A 325 84.10 -39.84 -5.72
C LEU A 325 83.67 -40.76 -4.57
N VAL A 326 83.64 -42.07 -4.81
CA VAL A 326 83.15 -43.07 -3.85
C VAL A 326 84.31 -43.92 -3.32
N HIS A 327 84.34 -44.23 -2.01
CA HIS A 327 85.48 -44.91 -1.40
C HIS A 327 85.45 -46.44 -1.56
N SER A 328 84.26 -47.03 -1.72
CA SER A 328 84.05 -48.48 -1.86
C SER A 328 83.06 -48.83 -2.98
N TYR A 329 83.19 -50.02 -3.58
CA TYR A 329 82.27 -50.49 -4.63
C TYR A 329 80.85 -50.79 -4.11
N GLN A 330 80.69 -51.09 -2.82
CA GLN A 330 79.37 -51.24 -2.20
C GLN A 330 78.62 -49.91 -2.10
N GLU A 331 79.32 -48.81 -1.80
CA GLU A 331 78.72 -47.48 -1.73
C GLU A 331 78.32 -46.96 -3.13
N LEU A 332 78.96 -47.45 -4.20
CA LEU A 332 78.56 -47.14 -5.57
C LEU A 332 77.15 -47.66 -5.88
N LEU A 333 76.88 -48.92 -5.52
CA LEU A 333 75.58 -49.55 -5.76
C LEU A 333 74.48 -48.89 -4.94
N SER A 334 74.74 -48.58 -3.66
CA SER A 334 73.75 -47.90 -2.82
C SER A 334 73.40 -46.50 -3.35
N ARG A 335 74.39 -45.73 -3.83
CA ARG A 335 74.12 -44.41 -4.43
C ARG A 335 73.36 -44.49 -5.76
N LEU A 336 73.64 -45.48 -6.60
CA LEU A 336 72.87 -45.69 -7.83
C LEU A 336 71.42 -46.13 -7.54
N GLU A 337 71.22 -46.97 -6.52
CA GLU A 337 69.87 -47.32 -6.05
C GLU A 337 69.13 -46.12 -5.46
N GLU A 338 69.82 -45.27 -4.69
CA GLU A 338 69.22 -44.04 -4.17
C GLU A 338 68.90 -43.05 -5.30
N GLN A 339 69.78 -42.89 -6.28
CA GLN A 339 69.54 -42.03 -7.44
C GLN A 339 68.35 -42.52 -8.28
N THR A 340 68.21 -43.83 -8.46
CA THR A 340 67.04 -44.40 -9.14
C THR A 340 65.76 -44.21 -8.34
N LYS A 341 65.79 -44.41 -7.00
CA LYS A 341 64.66 -44.11 -6.10
C LYS A 341 64.28 -42.63 -6.08
N GLN A 342 65.25 -41.72 -6.13
CA GLN A 342 65.00 -40.28 -6.22
C GLN A 342 64.39 -39.92 -7.58
N ARG A 343 64.92 -40.48 -8.67
CA ARG A 343 64.38 -40.28 -10.01
C ARG A 343 62.93 -40.76 -10.10
N THR A 344 62.59 -41.94 -9.58
CA THR A 344 61.20 -42.44 -9.60
C THR A 344 60.26 -41.56 -8.78
N ARG A 345 60.68 -41.12 -7.58
CA ARG A 345 59.90 -40.18 -6.75
C ARG A 345 59.64 -38.85 -7.47
N LEU A 346 60.66 -38.26 -8.09
CA LEU A 346 60.51 -37.01 -8.84
C LEU A 346 59.60 -37.20 -10.07
N LEU A 347 59.68 -38.35 -10.73
CA LEU A 347 58.85 -38.66 -11.89
C LEU A 347 57.38 -38.87 -11.50
N GLU A 348 57.12 -39.51 -10.35
CA GLU A 348 55.77 -39.59 -9.77
C GLU A 348 55.23 -38.21 -9.39
N GLN A 349 56.04 -37.37 -8.76
CA GLN A 349 55.66 -36.00 -8.39
C GLN A 349 55.34 -35.16 -9.63
N PHE A 350 56.18 -35.27 -10.67
CA PHE A 350 55.92 -34.62 -11.95
C PHE A 350 54.59 -35.08 -12.56
N ASN A 351 54.32 -36.39 -12.57
CA ASN A 351 53.06 -36.93 -13.08
C ASN A 351 51.84 -36.48 -12.27
N ARG A 352 51.97 -36.33 -10.95
CA ARG A 352 50.89 -35.77 -10.10
C ARG A 352 50.64 -34.30 -10.46
N ASN A 353 51.70 -33.51 -10.60
CA ASN A 353 51.58 -32.09 -10.98
C ASN A 353 50.95 -31.92 -12.38
N VAL A 354 51.28 -32.78 -13.34
CA VAL A 354 50.66 -32.76 -14.68
C VAL A 354 49.16 -33.08 -14.58
N LYS A 355 48.78 -34.11 -13.83
CA LYS A 355 47.36 -34.44 -13.61
C LYS A 355 46.60 -33.32 -12.90
N GLU A 356 47.21 -32.69 -11.89
CA GLU A 356 46.61 -31.54 -11.19
C GLU A 356 46.42 -30.36 -12.14
N ARG A 357 47.44 -30.01 -12.94
CA ARG A 357 47.36 -28.97 -13.97
C ARG A 357 46.23 -29.25 -14.97
N ASP A 358 46.12 -30.49 -15.46
CA ASP A 358 45.09 -30.86 -16.42
C ASP A 358 43.68 -30.81 -15.78
N SER A 359 43.56 -31.21 -14.51
CA SER A 359 42.30 -31.08 -13.77
C SER A 359 41.89 -29.62 -13.55
N LEU A 360 42.85 -28.73 -13.30
CA LEU A 360 42.61 -27.29 -13.17
C LEU A 360 42.23 -26.67 -14.51
N LEU A 361 42.85 -27.11 -15.61
CA LEU A 361 42.48 -26.70 -16.97
C LEU A 361 41.05 -27.14 -17.32
N SER A 362 40.65 -28.38 -16.99
CA SER A 362 39.27 -28.85 -17.18
C SER A 362 38.28 -27.98 -16.40
N LYS A 363 38.54 -27.76 -15.10
CA LYS A 363 37.70 -26.90 -14.26
C LYS A 363 37.60 -25.46 -14.79
N LYS A 364 38.71 -24.91 -15.29
CA LYS A 364 38.72 -23.58 -15.93
C LYS A 364 37.84 -23.57 -17.18
N ASN A 365 37.95 -24.58 -18.03
CA ASN A 365 37.15 -24.67 -19.26
C ASN A 365 35.65 -24.86 -18.95
N GLU A 366 35.31 -25.66 -17.96
CA GLU A 366 33.94 -25.81 -17.46
C GLU A 366 33.39 -24.48 -16.92
N ALA A 367 34.18 -23.75 -16.12
CA ALA A 367 33.80 -22.45 -15.59
C ALA A 367 33.62 -21.40 -16.69
N LEU A 368 34.47 -21.40 -17.72
CA LEU A 368 34.33 -20.52 -18.88
C LEU A 368 33.07 -20.82 -19.69
N SER A 369 32.76 -22.10 -19.91
CA SER A 369 31.51 -22.53 -20.56
C SER A 369 30.29 -22.12 -19.75
N ALA A 370 30.32 -22.29 -18.42
CA ALA A 370 29.25 -21.85 -17.53
C ALA A 370 29.06 -20.33 -17.58
N LEU A 371 30.15 -19.55 -17.58
CA LEU A 371 30.11 -18.10 -17.69
C LEU A 371 29.50 -17.63 -19.03
N SER A 372 29.86 -18.27 -20.14
CA SER A 372 29.24 -17.99 -21.45
C SER A 372 27.73 -18.26 -21.42
N ASN A 373 27.31 -19.38 -20.83
CA ASN A 373 25.90 -19.72 -20.69
C ASN A 373 25.14 -18.70 -19.83
N PHE A 374 25.75 -18.24 -18.73
CA PHE A 374 25.16 -17.18 -17.91
C PHE A 374 25.07 -15.86 -18.65
N GLN A 375 26.09 -15.47 -19.42
CA GLN A 375 26.04 -14.24 -20.23
C GLN A 375 24.90 -14.28 -21.24
N HIS A 376 24.72 -15.39 -21.97
CA HIS A 376 23.62 -15.53 -22.92
C HIS A 376 22.25 -15.56 -22.25
N SER A 377 22.11 -16.23 -21.10
CA SER A 377 20.86 -16.23 -20.32
C SER A 377 20.53 -14.85 -19.74
N LEU A 378 21.53 -14.10 -19.27
CA LEU A 378 21.35 -12.75 -18.75
C LEU A 378 20.92 -11.79 -19.87
N VAL A 379 21.52 -11.89 -21.06
CA VAL A 379 21.13 -11.07 -22.21
C VAL A 379 19.68 -11.34 -22.62
N ALA A 380 19.26 -12.61 -22.73
CA ALA A 380 17.88 -12.95 -23.08
C ALA A 380 16.85 -12.39 -22.06
N SER A 381 17.11 -12.55 -20.76
CA SER A 381 16.23 -11.99 -19.71
C SER A 381 16.21 -10.46 -19.68
N VAL A 382 17.31 -9.79 -20.01
CA VAL A 382 17.37 -8.33 -20.10
C VAL A 382 16.60 -7.82 -21.32
N GLU A 383 16.67 -8.52 -22.45
CA GLU A 383 15.89 -8.20 -23.65
C GLU A 383 14.38 -8.36 -23.43
N GLU A 384 13.96 -9.47 -22.81
CA GLU A 384 12.56 -9.70 -22.41
C GLU A 384 12.07 -8.61 -21.44
N TYR A 385 12.87 -8.29 -20.42
CA TYR A 385 12.55 -7.21 -19.47
C TYR A 385 12.42 -5.84 -20.15
N ASN A 386 13.30 -5.54 -21.10
CA ASN A 386 13.24 -4.28 -21.85
C ASN A 386 12.03 -4.22 -22.79
N ALA A 387 11.63 -5.34 -23.38
CA ALA A 387 10.41 -5.44 -24.18
C ALA A 387 9.16 -5.19 -23.32
N ASP A 388 9.05 -5.86 -22.16
CA ASP A 388 7.94 -5.68 -21.21
C ASP A 388 7.88 -4.24 -20.66
N LYS A 389 9.05 -3.66 -20.34
CA LYS A 389 9.15 -2.26 -19.91
C LYS A 389 8.62 -1.30 -20.98
N ASN A 390 8.95 -1.53 -22.25
CA ASN A 390 8.47 -0.69 -23.34
C ASN A 390 6.95 -0.82 -23.55
N ILE A 391 6.41 -2.03 -23.47
CA ILE A 391 4.95 -2.29 -23.52
C ILE A 391 4.23 -1.55 -22.37
N LEU A 392 4.77 -1.62 -21.15
CA LEU A 392 4.19 -0.94 -19.99
C LEU A 392 4.25 0.59 -20.14
N LEU A 393 5.34 1.14 -20.68
CA LEU A 393 5.45 2.57 -20.96
C LEU A 393 4.42 3.04 -21.99
N GLU A 394 4.17 2.24 -23.02
CA GLU A 394 3.13 2.53 -24.02
C GLU A 394 1.72 2.49 -23.41
N GLN A 395 1.43 1.51 -22.56
CA GLN A 395 0.16 1.45 -21.82
C GLN A 395 -0.04 2.67 -20.91
N ILE A 396 1.01 3.11 -20.20
CA ILE A 396 0.98 4.32 -19.38
C ILE A 396 0.71 5.55 -20.25
N ALA A 397 1.34 5.66 -21.43
CA ALA A 397 1.11 6.76 -22.34
C ALA A 397 -0.34 6.80 -22.85
N MET A 398 -0.92 5.64 -23.20
CA MET A 398 -2.33 5.53 -23.58
C MET A 398 -3.28 5.94 -22.44
N GLN A 399 -3.02 5.50 -21.21
CA GLN A 399 -3.84 5.89 -20.06
C GLN A 399 -3.78 7.40 -19.78
N LYS A 400 -2.60 8.02 -19.89
CA LYS A 400 -2.44 9.47 -19.75
C LYS A 400 -3.22 10.23 -20.83
N LYS A 401 -3.24 9.72 -22.07
CA LYS A 401 -4.04 10.29 -23.16
C LYS A 401 -5.54 10.24 -22.83
N HIS A 402 -6.04 9.10 -22.37
CA HIS A 402 -7.45 8.97 -21.95
C HIS A 402 -7.80 9.87 -20.75
N GLU A 403 -6.87 10.06 -19.81
CA GLU A 403 -7.09 10.99 -18.71
C GLU A 403 -7.21 12.43 -19.20
N LEU A 404 -6.37 12.84 -20.16
CA LEU A 404 -6.42 14.15 -20.78
C LEU A 404 -7.74 14.37 -21.54
N GLU A 405 -8.15 13.39 -22.35
CA GLU A 405 -9.43 13.40 -23.08
C GLU A 405 -10.62 13.55 -22.11
N ARG A 406 -10.63 12.81 -21.00
CA ARG A 406 -11.67 12.93 -19.97
C ARG A 406 -11.65 14.30 -19.28
N LYS A 407 -10.47 14.87 -19.03
CA LYS A 407 -10.35 16.23 -18.47
C LYS A 407 -10.88 17.27 -19.45
N ASN A 408 -10.61 17.13 -20.75
CA ASN A 408 -11.13 18.02 -21.79
C ASN A 408 -12.65 17.91 -21.91
N LEU A 409 -13.21 16.69 -21.97
CA LEU A 409 -14.66 16.48 -21.95
C LEU A 409 -15.34 17.08 -20.72
N LYS A 410 -14.68 17.05 -19.55
CA LYS A 410 -15.19 17.71 -18.33
C LYS A 410 -15.18 19.24 -18.46
N ARG A 411 -14.16 19.82 -19.11
CA ARG A 411 -14.10 21.27 -19.37
C ARG A 411 -15.19 21.68 -20.36
N GLU A 412 -15.31 20.99 -21.49
CA GLU A 412 -16.34 21.24 -22.51
C GLU A 412 -17.76 21.15 -21.90
N ARG A 413 -18.03 20.12 -21.09
CA ARG A 413 -19.30 20.02 -20.35
C ARG A 413 -19.49 21.14 -19.34
N GLY A 414 -18.41 21.56 -18.67
CA GLY A 414 -18.42 22.68 -17.74
C GLY A 414 -18.76 24.00 -18.43
N GLU A 415 -18.15 24.28 -19.57
CA GLU A 415 -18.42 25.45 -20.42
C GLU A 415 -19.88 25.46 -20.89
N LEU A 416 -20.37 24.34 -21.43
CA LEU A 416 -21.77 24.23 -21.87
C LEU A 416 -22.76 24.43 -20.72
N LEU A 417 -22.46 23.95 -19.52
CA LEU A 417 -23.27 24.20 -18.32
C LEU A 417 -23.22 25.68 -17.89
N MET A 418 -22.07 26.35 -18.03
CA MET A 418 -21.97 27.80 -17.78
C MET A 418 -22.82 28.59 -18.77
N ASP A 419 -22.80 28.22 -20.05
CA ASP A 419 -23.63 28.86 -21.08
C ASP A 419 -25.12 28.68 -20.79
N VAL A 420 -25.54 27.47 -20.39
CA VAL A 420 -26.93 27.20 -19.96
C VAL A 420 -27.29 28.06 -18.75
N ARG A 421 -26.40 28.17 -17.76
CA ARG A 421 -26.63 29.01 -16.58
C ARG A 421 -26.73 30.49 -16.93
N ALA A 422 -25.84 30.98 -17.80
CA ALA A 422 -25.85 32.37 -18.28
C ALA A 422 -27.14 32.67 -19.05
N ALA A 423 -27.58 31.77 -19.93
CA ALA A 423 -28.84 31.89 -20.65
C ALA A 423 -30.05 31.94 -19.69
N LEU A 424 -30.11 31.03 -18.71
CA LEU A 424 -31.17 31.04 -17.69
C LEU A 424 -31.15 32.33 -16.87
N GLN A 425 -29.98 32.82 -16.50
CA GLN A 425 -29.84 34.05 -15.72
C GLN A 425 -30.20 35.30 -16.53
N ASN A 426 -29.86 35.34 -17.82
CA ASN A 426 -30.29 36.37 -18.76
C ASN A 426 -31.83 36.35 -18.92
N MET A 427 -32.45 35.17 -19.03
CA MET A 427 -33.92 35.04 -19.05
C MET A 427 -34.55 35.57 -17.76
N VAL A 428 -33.97 35.25 -16.59
CA VAL A 428 -34.43 35.81 -15.30
C VAL A 428 -34.28 37.32 -15.25
N ALA A 429 -33.14 37.87 -15.70
CA ALA A 429 -32.89 39.31 -15.71
C ALA A 429 -33.86 40.06 -16.63
N MET A 430 -34.14 39.53 -17.82
CA MET A 430 -35.15 40.06 -18.74
C MET A 430 -36.54 40.06 -18.07
N MET A 431 -36.92 38.98 -17.39
CA MET A 431 -38.19 38.91 -16.65
C MET A 431 -38.26 39.85 -15.43
N VAL A 432 -37.13 40.16 -14.78
CA VAL A 432 -37.07 41.13 -13.68
C VAL A 432 -37.22 42.57 -14.20
N CYS A 433 -36.71 42.87 -15.39
CA CYS A 433 -36.90 44.19 -16.03
C CYS A 433 -38.37 44.45 -16.37
N VAL A 434 -39.14 43.42 -16.76
CA VAL A 434 -40.59 43.52 -16.99
C VAL A 434 -41.36 43.81 -15.69
N LYS A 435 -40.90 43.32 -14.53
CA LYS A 435 -41.56 43.55 -13.23
C LYS A 435 -41.28 44.91 -12.58
N ARG A 436 -40.33 45.71 -13.10
CA ARG A 436 -39.92 46.98 -12.47
C ARG A 436 -40.58 48.24 -13.04
N GLY A 437 -41.40 48.11 -14.08
CA GLY A 437 -42.39 49.14 -14.42
C GLY A 437 -43.55 49.09 -13.41
N ASN A 438 -43.86 50.21 -12.77
CA ASN A 438 -45.04 50.42 -11.91
C ASN A 438 -44.94 50.01 -10.43
N ARG A 439 -43.98 50.56 -9.68
CA ARG A 439 -44.25 50.91 -8.26
C ARG A 439 -43.55 52.22 -7.86
N VAL A 440 -44.16 53.34 -8.21
CA VAL A 440 -43.94 54.62 -7.52
C VAL A 440 -45.09 54.82 -6.53
N ALA A 441 -44.72 55.06 -5.28
CA ALA A 441 -45.63 55.46 -4.21
C ALA A 441 -46.12 56.90 -4.48
N ALA A 442 -47.43 57.10 -4.49
CA ALA A 442 -48.03 58.43 -4.50
C ALA A 442 -49.17 58.50 -3.48
N LYS A 443 -49.08 59.54 -2.63
CA LYS A 443 -50.11 60.02 -1.72
C LYS A 443 -51.36 60.44 -2.50
N LYS A 444 -52.52 60.39 -1.83
CA LYS A 444 -53.81 60.93 -2.28
C LYS A 444 -53.65 62.33 -2.90
N PRO A 445 -54.41 62.63 -3.97
CA PRO A 445 -55.65 63.36 -3.79
C PRO A 445 -56.85 62.73 -4.51
N THR A 446 -57.99 63.35 -4.29
CA THR A 446 -59.36 62.89 -4.51
C THR A 446 -59.82 63.11 -5.96
N GLU A 447 -60.63 62.15 -6.43
CA GLU A 447 -61.65 62.22 -7.48
C GLU A 447 -61.28 62.28 -8.98
N GLU A 448 -61.93 61.33 -9.69
CA GLU A 448 -62.30 61.25 -11.10
C GLU A 448 -61.32 60.69 -12.16
N SER A 449 -61.91 59.78 -12.98
CA SER A 449 -61.42 59.08 -14.18
C SER A 449 -60.66 57.74 -14.00
N GLU A 450 -61.45 56.67 -13.83
CA GLU A 450 -61.05 55.31 -14.20
C GLU A 450 -60.94 55.18 -15.74
N LYS A 451 -59.72 55.17 -16.27
CA LYS A 451 -59.37 54.47 -17.51
C LYS A 451 -58.60 53.20 -17.15
N GLN A 452 -59.32 52.11 -16.90
CA GLN A 452 -58.72 50.77 -16.97
C GLN A 452 -58.59 50.40 -18.45
N PHE A 453 -57.36 50.51 -18.96
CA PHE A 453 -56.94 49.76 -20.13
C PHE A 453 -56.99 48.26 -19.80
N ASP A 454 -57.65 47.50 -20.68
CA ASP A 454 -57.59 46.05 -20.76
C ASP A 454 -56.14 45.57 -20.92
N VAL A 455 -55.53 44.95 -19.90
CA VAL A 455 -54.54 43.89 -20.09
C VAL A 455 -54.58 42.93 -18.89
N PRO A 456 -55.12 41.70 -19.03
CA PRO A 456 -54.48 40.59 -18.33
C PRO A 456 -54.67 39.23 -19.02
N MET A 457 -53.72 38.84 -19.88
CA MET A 457 -53.50 37.41 -20.21
C MET A 457 -52.00 37.04 -20.25
N MET A 458 -51.09 37.99 -20.53
CA MET A 458 -49.64 37.74 -20.49
C MET A 458 -49.05 37.63 -19.06
N GLU A 459 -49.54 38.39 -18.07
CA GLU A 459 -48.97 38.38 -16.71
C GLU A 459 -49.04 37.02 -16.01
N LYS A 460 -50.06 36.18 -16.29
CA LYS A 460 -50.18 34.86 -15.66
C LYS A 460 -49.19 33.85 -16.24
N MET A 461 -48.89 33.95 -17.53
CA MET A 461 -47.92 33.09 -18.21
C MET A 461 -46.48 33.49 -17.83
N GLU A 462 -46.21 34.79 -17.70
CA GLU A 462 -44.91 35.32 -17.25
C GLU A 462 -44.56 34.94 -15.81
N VAL A 463 -45.54 34.92 -14.91
CA VAL A 463 -45.33 34.49 -13.52
C VAL A 463 -45.05 32.99 -13.43
N GLU A 464 -45.68 32.17 -14.29
CA GLU A 464 -45.48 30.72 -14.31
C GLU A 464 -44.15 30.33 -14.95
N VAL A 465 -43.75 31.01 -16.04
CA VAL A 465 -42.42 30.88 -16.65
C VAL A 465 -41.33 31.37 -15.69
N SER A 466 -41.53 32.51 -15.01
CA SER A 466 -40.62 33.00 -13.97
C SER A 466 -40.40 31.97 -12.86
N ARG A 467 -41.46 31.28 -12.45
CA ARG A 467 -41.40 30.31 -11.35
C ARG A 467 -40.73 29.00 -11.78
N LYS A 468 -40.93 28.56 -13.03
CA LYS A 468 -40.27 27.38 -13.60
C LYS A 468 -38.79 27.63 -13.89
N VAL A 469 -38.43 28.78 -14.47
CA VAL A 469 -37.02 29.18 -14.69
C VAL A 469 -36.30 29.37 -13.36
N GLY A 470 -36.96 29.99 -12.36
CA GLY A 470 -36.41 30.09 -11.01
C GLY A 470 -36.23 28.74 -10.30
N ALA A 471 -37.14 27.78 -10.53
CA ALA A 471 -36.99 26.42 -10.02
C ALA A 471 -35.87 25.64 -10.72
N LEU A 472 -35.74 25.75 -12.05
CA LEU A 472 -34.64 25.15 -12.81
C LEU A 472 -33.28 25.73 -12.43
N PHE A 473 -33.19 27.05 -12.19
CA PHE A 473 -32.00 27.68 -11.65
C PHE A 473 -31.67 27.17 -10.23
N GLY A 474 -32.69 26.99 -9.38
CA GLY A 474 -32.51 26.43 -8.04
C GLY A 474 -32.07 24.96 -8.04
N MET A 475 -32.49 24.17 -9.04
CA MET A 475 -32.09 22.77 -9.23
C MET A 475 -30.70 22.61 -9.88
N SER A 476 -30.17 23.66 -10.50
CA SER A 476 -28.83 23.69 -11.11
C SER A 476 -27.68 23.81 -10.08
N ASN A 477 -27.97 23.85 -8.79
CA ASN A 477 -26.97 23.92 -7.72
C ASN A 477 -26.25 22.58 -7.56
N PHE A 478 -25.20 22.37 -8.35
CA PHE A 478 -24.14 21.40 -8.05
C PHE A 478 -23.12 22.05 -7.12
N GLU A 479 -22.71 21.35 -6.07
CA GLU A 479 -21.64 21.81 -5.16
C GLU A 479 -20.34 21.98 -5.94
N PHE A 480 -19.91 23.23 -6.08
CA PHE A 480 -18.58 23.56 -6.58
C PHE A 480 -17.61 23.68 -5.40
N ASP A 481 -16.38 23.21 -5.57
CA ASP A 481 -15.27 23.59 -4.68
C ASP A 481 -15.20 25.12 -4.60
N LYS A 482 -14.96 25.66 -3.40
CA LYS A 482 -14.99 27.12 -3.12
C LYS A 482 -14.17 27.95 -4.12
N ASP A 483 -13.00 27.45 -4.51
CA ASP A 483 -12.10 28.11 -5.48
C ASP A 483 -12.68 28.15 -6.90
N ARG A 484 -13.52 27.19 -7.28
CA ARG A 484 -14.23 27.18 -8.57
C ARG A 484 -15.46 28.06 -8.53
N GLU A 485 -16.11 28.19 -7.38
CA GLU A 485 -17.24 29.09 -7.20
C GLU A 485 -16.81 30.56 -7.29
N GLU A 486 -15.64 30.92 -6.74
CA GLU A 486 -15.06 32.25 -6.87
C GLU A 486 -14.66 32.57 -8.32
N LYS A 487 -13.95 31.66 -9.01
CA LYS A 487 -13.64 31.84 -10.43
C LYS A 487 -14.89 31.93 -11.32
N ALA A 488 -15.94 31.16 -11.01
CA ALA A 488 -17.19 31.24 -11.73
C ALA A 488 -17.94 32.55 -11.46
N LYS A 489 -17.85 33.10 -10.24
CA LYS A 489 -18.39 34.43 -9.90
C LYS A 489 -17.66 35.53 -10.66
N ASP A 490 -16.33 35.45 -10.77
CA ASP A 490 -15.51 36.42 -11.51
C ASP A 490 -15.80 36.37 -13.01
N LEU A 491 -15.88 35.17 -13.59
CA LEU A 491 -16.24 34.98 -15.00
C LEU A 491 -17.67 35.45 -15.29
N TYR A 492 -18.61 35.18 -14.37
CA TYR A 492 -19.98 35.66 -14.49
C TYR A 492 -20.07 37.18 -14.38
N GLN A 493 -19.33 37.80 -13.46
CA GLN A 493 -19.22 39.25 -13.40
C GLN A 493 -18.65 39.82 -14.68
N THR A 494 -17.58 39.21 -15.22
CA THR A 494 -16.94 39.61 -16.49
C THR A 494 -17.91 39.52 -17.66
N TYR A 495 -18.69 38.43 -17.75
CA TYR A 495 -19.74 38.24 -18.75
C TYR A 495 -20.85 39.28 -18.61
N VAL A 496 -21.31 39.59 -17.39
CA VAL A 496 -22.34 40.61 -17.15
C VAL A 496 -21.81 42.00 -17.49
N SER A 497 -20.55 42.32 -17.20
CA SER A 497 -19.94 43.58 -17.63
C SER A 497 -19.81 43.66 -19.15
N ASN A 498 -19.44 42.57 -19.83
CA ASN A 498 -19.37 42.51 -21.30
C ASN A 498 -20.75 42.59 -21.95
N TYR A 499 -21.76 41.95 -21.36
CA TYR A 499 -23.15 42.03 -21.82
C TYR A 499 -23.75 43.42 -21.58
N ARG A 500 -23.43 44.05 -20.45
CA ARG A 500 -23.85 45.43 -20.15
C ARG A 500 -23.11 46.47 -20.99
N SER A 501 -21.84 46.24 -21.34
CA SER A 501 -21.11 47.11 -22.26
C SER A 501 -21.66 46.99 -23.68
N THR A 502 -21.88 45.78 -24.18
CA THR A 502 -22.50 45.56 -25.52
C THR A 502 -23.94 46.04 -25.63
N ILE A 503 -24.71 46.07 -24.53
CA ILE A 503 -26.06 46.66 -24.54
C ILE A 503 -26.02 48.19 -24.47
N LYS A 504 -25.07 48.78 -23.73
CA LYS A 504 -24.95 50.24 -23.58
C LYS A 504 -24.23 50.92 -24.74
N PHE A 505 -23.30 50.23 -25.39
CA PHE A 505 -22.53 50.71 -26.51
C PHE A 505 -22.84 49.82 -27.70
N LYS A 506 -23.97 50.11 -28.38
CA LYS A 506 -24.42 49.26 -29.48
C LYS A 506 -23.70 49.52 -30.80
N ASP A 507 -22.94 50.61 -30.96
CA ASP A 507 -22.23 50.92 -32.22
C ASP A 507 -21.04 51.89 -32.02
N ALA A 508 -20.26 51.75 -30.96
CA ALA A 508 -19.01 52.51 -30.84
C ALA A 508 -17.89 51.57 -30.38
N GLU A 509 -16.82 51.52 -31.19
CA GLU A 509 -15.58 50.83 -30.89
C GLU A 509 -15.14 51.19 -29.47
N VAL A 510 -15.09 50.18 -28.60
CA VAL A 510 -14.70 50.36 -27.20
C VAL A 510 -13.19 50.43 -27.16
N GLU A 511 -12.65 51.64 -26.97
CA GLU A 511 -11.30 51.84 -26.44
C GLU A 511 -11.20 51.09 -25.10
N PRO A 512 -10.17 50.25 -24.90
CA PRO A 512 -9.97 49.57 -23.64
C PRO A 512 -9.56 50.61 -22.60
N THR A 513 -10.48 51.01 -21.73
CA THR A 513 -10.13 51.66 -20.46
C THR A 513 -9.51 50.60 -19.55
N GLY A 514 -8.28 50.20 -19.87
CA GLY A 514 -7.41 49.48 -18.97
C GLY A 514 -7.06 50.43 -17.83
N LEU A 515 -7.48 50.07 -16.62
CA LEU A 515 -6.80 50.58 -15.43
C LEU A 515 -5.35 50.10 -15.54
N ILE A 516 -4.45 50.99 -15.94
CA ILE A 516 -3.01 50.74 -15.88
C ILE A 516 -2.67 50.65 -14.40
N VAL A 517 -2.72 49.44 -13.86
CA VAL A 517 -1.89 49.09 -12.71
C VAL A 517 -0.52 48.87 -13.30
N GLU A 518 0.36 49.86 -13.13
CA GLU A 518 1.78 49.70 -13.39
C GLU A 518 2.24 48.43 -12.67
N HIS A 519 2.44 47.36 -13.44
CA HIS A 519 3.21 46.23 -12.95
C HIS A 519 4.63 46.75 -12.89
N GLU A 520 5.09 47.11 -11.69
CA GLU A 520 6.52 47.06 -11.38
C GLU A 520 7.01 45.71 -11.93
N ALA A 521 7.85 45.77 -12.95
CA ALA A 521 8.50 44.59 -13.50
C ALA A 521 9.37 44.01 -12.39
N ILE A 522 8.82 43.04 -11.65
CA ILE A 522 9.57 42.26 -10.69
C ILE A 522 10.64 41.54 -11.51
N ASP A 523 11.87 42.02 -11.36
CA ASP A 523 13.06 41.44 -11.96
C ASP A 523 13.10 39.95 -11.61
N SER A 524 12.96 39.10 -12.63
CA SER A 524 12.92 37.65 -12.49
C SER A 524 14.25 37.06 -12.02
N SER A 525 15.30 37.89 -11.90
CA SER A 525 16.58 37.52 -11.32
C SER A 525 16.59 37.55 -9.78
N VAL A 526 15.62 38.21 -9.13
CA VAL A 526 15.54 38.28 -7.67
C VAL A 526 14.64 37.16 -7.14
N PRO A 527 15.19 36.15 -6.44
CA PRO A 527 14.41 35.01 -5.99
C PRO A 527 13.32 35.46 -5.01
N THR A 528 12.09 35.03 -5.27
CA THR A 528 10.96 35.39 -4.42
C THR A 528 11.11 34.76 -3.03
N ARG A 529 10.51 35.37 -2.01
CA ARG A 529 10.53 34.86 -0.62
C ARG A 529 10.10 33.39 -0.51
N ALA A 530 9.23 32.94 -1.39
CA ALA A 530 8.81 31.53 -1.47
C ALA A 530 9.94 30.61 -1.96
N GLU A 531 10.69 31.03 -2.99
CA GLU A 531 11.84 30.31 -3.52
C GLU A 531 13.01 30.28 -2.54
N ILE A 532 13.25 31.39 -1.82
CA ILE A 532 14.26 31.45 -0.74
C ILE A 532 13.91 30.44 0.37
N LYS A 533 12.63 30.38 0.78
CA LYS A 533 12.17 29.39 1.77
C LYS A 533 12.23 27.96 1.28
N LEU A 534 11.98 27.72 -0.01
CA LEU A 534 12.10 26.40 -0.62
C LEU A 534 13.56 25.95 -0.62
N LYS A 535 14.48 26.81 -1.07
CA LYS A 535 15.93 26.53 -1.09
C LYS A 535 16.49 26.36 0.32
N SER A 536 16.04 27.15 1.31
CA SER A 536 16.46 26.96 2.70
C SER A 536 15.98 25.63 3.28
N LYS A 537 14.74 25.22 2.96
CA LYS A 537 14.20 23.92 3.38
C LYS A 537 14.97 22.76 2.75
N GLN A 538 15.27 22.85 1.46
CA GLN A 538 16.06 21.84 0.74
C GLN A 538 17.50 21.74 1.26
N ALA A 539 18.13 22.86 1.63
CA ALA A 539 19.45 22.86 2.24
C ALA A 539 19.44 22.16 3.62
N VAL A 540 18.45 22.46 4.46
CA VAL A 540 18.30 21.80 5.77
C VAL A 540 18.03 20.29 5.62
N GLU A 541 17.18 19.90 4.66
CA GLU A 541 16.92 18.48 4.36
C GLU A 541 18.15 17.76 3.78
N ALA A 542 19.01 18.45 3.05
CA ALA A 542 20.26 17.89 2.55
C ALA A 542 21.29 17.69 3.67
N TYR A 543 21.39 18.62 4.61
CA TYR A 543 22.27 18.47 5.79
C TYR A 543 21.79 17.35 6.73
N LEU A 544 20.48 17.19 6.93
CA LEU A 544 19.90 16.11 7.73
C LEU A 544 20.01 14.71 7.09
N ARG A 545 20.39 14.61 5.81
CA ARG A 545 20.63 13.33 5.12
C ARG A 545 22.11 12.92 5.09
N LEU A 546 23.00 13.78 5.57
CA LEU A 546 24.44 13.54 5.65
C LEU A 546 24.93 13.16 7.06
N GLU A 547 24.06 13.25 8.07
CA GLU A 547 24.15 12.50 9.34
C GLU A 547 23.43 11.15 9.20
#